data_AF-A0A090M807-F1
#
_entry.id   AF-A0A090M807-F1
#
_cell.length_a   1.000
_cell.length_b   1.000
_cell.length_c   1.000
_cell.angle_alpha   90.00
_cell.angle_beta   90.00
_cell.angle_gamma   90.00
#
_symmetry.space_group_name_H-M   'P 1'
#
loop_
_entity.id
_entity.type
_entity.pdbx_description
1 polymer ?
#
loop_
_entity_poly.entity_id
_entity_poly.type
_entity_poly.pdbx_seq_one_letter_code
_entity_poly.pdbx_strand_id
1 'polypeptide(L)'
;MPSTIVSVERAAAAASRASALSRRASSARALGRRARASGRDETHQCGGRAVVRVHAANAAQGSTLDETHGYENFASRDELRAAARMAAELRLRVPANAEHQQTIRRTLTYAGYGLRSGEVELMRVRPAAAGEGRYFVQVPSGTIDVDEVSGVGETEYTEEEVEDMLLENVMMALSNDEEEKAKIREKAESTRVKLDSEVEVPGAYDESEKRVRAAYDLANEDVRLSAELKGDFVVRGAEHLLSALEAMGIDNCRIELEGSGEIPILDGSASNYAYDICTVGPTPALSADGSKAPRMAWKITENVTVREGDAFMSLNVDDVCKLTYGIDFSYKSTAIGKQWESWTPTEDAPYVFHVSPARMFGTMNDFTAYYRAGYIKSGLEECALVANGDSYWNAPLRVSNEPARHKILDLIGDLSLLAEPGMSGVPIGHVVAYKAGHKLHAKFIKALAAASKEKVQAEVWTEGFES
;
A
#
# COMPACT_ATOMS: atom_id res chain seq x y z
N MET A 1 -54.65 39.19 3.08
CA MET A 1 -55.91 39.99 3.11
C MET A 1 -56.25 40.28 4.56
N PRO A 2 -56.22 41.53 5.05
CA PRO A 2 -55.41 42.69 4.60
C PRO A 2 -53.91 42.39 4.84
N SER A 3 -52.96 43.11 5.49
CA SER A 3 -52.70 44.46 6.06
C SER A 3 -51.15 44.50 6.30
N THR A 4 -50.41 45.60 6.48
CA THR A 4 -50.68 47.04 6.62
C THR A 4 -49.45 47.85 6.12
N ILE A 5 -49.52 49.18 6.15
CA ILE A 5 -48.37 50.12 6.18
C ILE A 5 -48.30 50.81 7.57
N VAL A 6 -47.27 51.52 8.02
CA VAL A 6 -46.15 52.30 7.41
C VAL A 6 -44.86 52.11 8.28
N SER A 7 -43.67 52.72 8.13
CA SER A 7 -43.13 53.84 7.30
C SER A 7 -41.59 53.87 7.26
N VAL A 8 -41.04 54.39 6.14
CA VAL A 8 -40.02 55.48 5.99
C VAL A 8 -38.92 55.58 7.09
N GLU A 9 -37.61 55.50 6.80
CA GLU A 9 -36.82 56.35 5.88
C GLU A 9 -35.87 55.62 4.88
N ARG A 10 -35.13 56.42 4.07
CA ARG A 10 -34.23 55.99 2.98
C ARG A 10 -32.76 56.32 3.27
N ALA A 11 -31.83 55.49 2.77
CA ALA A 11 -30.55 55.94 2.22
C ALA A 11 -30.00 54.95 1.18
N ALA A 12 -29.57 55.45 0.02
CA ALA A 12 -28.81 54.68 -0.98
C ALA A 12 -27.90 55.62 -1.78
N ALA A 13 -26.63 55.26 -1.94
CA ALA A 13 -25.65 55.93 -2.79
C ALA A 13 -24.62 54.90 -3.29
N ALA A 14 -24.03 55.13 -4.47
CA ALA A 14 -23.35 54.07 -5.23
C ALA A 14 -21.85 54.32 -5.50
N ALA A 15 -21.13 53.20 -5.62
CA ALA A 15 -19.91 52.95 -6.39
C ALA A 15 -18.92 54.10 -6.72
N SER A 16 -17.68 53.97 -6.23
CA SER A 16 -16.52 54.48 -6.99
C SER A 16 -15.18 53.81 -6.61
N ARG A 17 -14.42 53.47 -7.66
CA ARG A 17 -12.95 53.32 -7.72
C ARG A 17 -12.29 52.11 -7.04
N ALA A 18 -11.28 51.60 -7.72
CA ALA A 18 -10.36 50.55 -7.30
C ALA A 18 -8.91 51.09 -7.19
N SER A 19 -7.95 50.19 -6.96
CA SER A 19 -6.48 50.37 -6.97
C SER A 19 -5.79 50.84 -5.68
N ALA A 20 -4.46 50.63 -5.65
CA ALA A 20 -3.50 50.73 -4.53
C ALA A 20 -3.70 49.68 -3.40
N LEU A 21 -2.98 48.56 -3.34
CA LEU A 21 -1.52 48.32 -3.18
C LEU A 21 -0.97 48.52 -1.75
N SER A 22 -0.69 47.38 -1.11
CA SER A 22 0.45 47.07 -0.22
C SER A 22 1.02 48.14 0.72
N ARG A 23 1.10 47.80 2.02
CA ARG A 23 2.36 47.92 2.79
C ARG A 23 2.41 47.05 4.06
N ARG A 24 3.44 46.20 4.10
CA ARG A 24 4.27 45.80 5.25
C ARG A 24 3.60 45.14 6.48
N ALA A 25 3.89 43.85 6.61
CA ALA A 25 4.24 43.28 7.91
C ALA A 25 5.57 43.88 8.45
N SER A 26 5.71 44.02 9.78
CA SER A 26 7.02 44.22 10.44
C SER A 26 6.96 44.10 11.99
N SER A 27 7.22 42.90 12.53
CA SER A 27 7.74 42.63 13.90
C SER A 27 7.96 41.11 14.03
N ALA A 28 9.13 40.48 13.91
CA ALA A 28 10.55 40.82 14.09
C ALA A 28 11.07 40.79 15.54
N ARG A 29 11.80 39.71 15.92
CA ARG A 29 13.12 39.75 16.61
C ARG A 29 13.70 38.36 17.00
N ALA A 30 14.83 38.00 16.38
CA ALA A 30 16.04 37.42 16.98
C ALA A 30 17.17 37.61 15.92
N LEU A 31 18.27 38.35 16.14
CA LEU A 31 19.42 38.14 17.04
C LEU A 31 20.24 36.88 16.67
N GLY A 32 21.49 36.97 16.16
CA GLY A 32 22.26 38.14 15.69
C GLY A 32 23.79 37.95 15.74
N ARG A 33 24.56 38.86 15.09
CA ARG A 33 26.04 38.78 14.83
C ARG A 33 26.38 37.74 13.74
N ARG A 34 27.43 37.79 12.90
CA ARG A 34 28.49 38.76 12.46
C ARG A 34 29.11 38.11 11.20
N ALA A 35 29.74 38.74 10.20
CA ALA A 35 30.06 40.12 9.77
C ALA A 35 30.34 40.06 8.22
N ARG A 36 31.08 40.90 7.47
CA ARG A 36 31.94 42.08 7.75
C ARG A 36 31.98 43.10 6.57
N ALA A 37 32.91 42.95 5.63
CA ALA A 37 33.42 43.94 4.65
C ALA A 37 34.50 43.27 3.76
N SER A 38 34.89 43.71 2.55
CA SER A 38 34.51 44.86 1.69
C SER A 38 35.08 44.71 0.26
N GLY A 39 34.41 45.31 -0.74
CA GLY A 39 34.85 45.42 -2.16
C GLY A 39 33.64 45.22 -3.08
N ARG A 40 32.97 46.29 -3.53
CA ARG A 40 33.23 47.12 -4.73
C ARG A 40 33.02 46.35 -6.05
N ASP A 41 32.14 46.91 -6.88
CA ASP A 41 31.82 46.51 -8.26
C ASP A 41 33.09 46.40 -9.12
N GLU A 42 33.12 45.56 -10.17
CA GLU A 42 32.62 46.01 -11.47
C GLU A 42 32.27 44.89 -12.48
N THR A 43 31.24 45.17 -13.32
CA THR A 43 30.92 44.60 -14.65
C THR A 43 30.22 43.23 -14.83
N HIS A 44 29.52 43.17 -15.98
CA HIS A 44 28.98 42.04 -16.75
C HIS A 44 27.87 41.13 -16.19
N GLN A 45 26.64 41.59 -16.48
CA GLN A 45 25.51 40.80 -17.01
C GLN A 45 25.66 39.27 -17.09
N CYS A 46 25.01 38.55 -16.17
CA CYS A 46 24.44 37.23 -16.47
C CYS A 46 23.05 37.14 -15.83
N GLY A 47 22.01 37.08 -16.65
CA GLY A 47 20.62 37.01 -16.22
C GLY A 47 19.89 35.89 -16.95
N GLY A 48 19.96 34.68 -16.38
CA GLY A 48 19.36 33.50 -16.99
C GLY A 48 17.85 33.62 -17.13
N ARG A 49 17.34 33.63 -18.36
CA ARG A 49 15.92 33.31 -18.62
C ARG A 49 15.75 31.81 -18.48
N ALA A 50 14.93 31.38 -17.51
CA ALA A 50 14.38 30.03 -17.53
C ALA A 50 13.53 29.87 -18.81
N VAL A 51 13.97 29.01 -19.73
CA VAL A 51 13.25 28.72 -20.98
C VAL A 51 12.37 27.51 -20.74
N VAL A 52 11.06 27.74 -20.62
CA VAL A 52 10.06 26.67 -20.67
C VAL A 52 10.10 26.04 -22.07
N ARG A 53 10.53 24.77 -22.16
CA ARG A 53 10.38 23.95 -23.36
C ARG A 53 9.12 23.10 -23.25
N VAL A 54 8.04 23.58 -23.86
CA VAL A 54 6.96 22.69 -24.31
C VAL A 54 7.46 21.95 -25.55
N HIS A 55 7.53 20.63 -25.48
CA HIS A 55 7.72 19.81 -26.69
C HIS A 55 6.37 19.28 -27.17
N ALA A 56 5.82 19.96 -28.17
CA ALA A 56 4.85 19.34 -29.07
C ALA A 56 5.61 18.57 -30.15
N ALA A 57 5.16 17.36 -30.46
CA ALA A 57 5.59 16.58 -31.61
C ALA A 57 4.34 16.15 -32.40
N ASN A 58 4.42 16.16 -33.73
CA ASN A 58 3.25 16.00 -34.60
C ASN A 58 2.87 14.54 -34.82
N ALA A 59 1.59 14.31 -35.10
CA ALA A 59 1.12 13.06 -35.66
C ALA A 59 1.74 12.79 -37.06
N ALA A 60 2.07 11.53 -37.33
CA ALA A 60 2.33 11.01 -38.66
C ALA A 60 1.60 9.67 -38.81
N GLN A 61 0.95 9.44 -39.95
CA GLN A 61 0.19 8.22 -40.19
C GLN A 61 1.10 7.08 -40.64
N GLY A 62 1.00 5.92 -40.00
CA GLY A 62 1.65 4.67 -40.40
C GLY A 62 0.90 3.49 -39.80
N SER A 63 0.39 2.59 -40.64
CA SER A 63 -0.55 1.55 -40.22
C SER A 63 0.14 0.21 -39.93
N THR A 64 0.20 -0.15 -38.65
CA THR A 64 0.30 -1.53 -38.16
C THR A 64 -0.72 -1.73 -37.03
N LEU A 65 -1.19 -2.96 -36.84
CA LEU A 65 -2.21 -3.26 -35.83
C LEU A 65 -1.68 -3.01 -34.42
N ASP A 66 -2.52 -2.39 -33.59
CA ASP A 66 -2.19 -2.01 -32.21
C ASP A 66 -2.55 -3.16 -31.24
N GLU A 67 -1.53 -3.86 -30.73
CA GLU A 67 -1.66 -4.91 -29.73
C GLU A 67 -1.45 -4.40 -28.28
N THR A 68 -1.48 -3.09 -28.03
CA THR A 68 -1.14 -2.50 -26.71
C THR A 68 -2.31 -2.31 -25.74
N HIS A 69 -3.51 -2.79 -26.09
CA HIS A 69 -4.70 -2.76 -25.22
C HIS A 69 -4.52 -3.63 -23.96
N GLY A 70 -3.92 -3.03 -22.91
CA GLY A 70 -3.72 -3.63 -21.59
C GLY A 70 -2.54 -3.07 -20.77
N TYR A 71 -1.64 -2.26 -21.36
CA TYR A 71 -0.32 -2.02 -20.78
C TYR A 71 0.07 -0.53 -20.60
N GLU A 72 -0.86 0.34 -20.18
CA GLU A 72 -0.63 1.79 -19.99
C GLU A 72 0.39 2.18 -18.87
N ASN A 73 1.06 1.22 -18.23
CA ASN A 73 2.08 1.45 -17.19
C ASN A 73 3.53 1.20 -17.66
N PHE A 74 3.75 0.67 -18.86
CA PHE A 74 5.09 0.45 -19.42
C PHE A 74 5.10 0.84 -20.90
N ALA A 75 6.02 1.69 -21.32
CA ALA A 75 6.16 2.15 -22.70
C ALA A 75 6.60 1.04 -23.67
N SER A 76 7.07 -0.10 -23.16
CA SER A 76 7.29 -1.31 -23.96
C SER A 76 7.30 -2.60 -23.13
N ARG A 77 7.16 -3.74 -23.82
CA ARG A 77 7.40 -5.07 -23.25
C ARG A 77 8.84 -5.27 -22.74
N ASP A 78 9.80 -4.51 -23.27
CA ASP A 78 11.20 -4.55 -22.83
C ASP A 78 11.46 -3.68 -21.60
N GLU A 79 10.63 -2.66 -21.36
CA GLU A 79 10.59 -1.93 -20.08
C GLU A 79 9.96 -2.76 -18.96
N LEU A 80 8.88 -3.52 -19.26
CA LEU A 80 8.36 -4.53 -18.32
C LEU A 80 9.42 -5.60 -18.00
N ARG A 81 10.19 -6.05 -18.99
CA ARG A 81 11.35 -6.96 -18.78
C ARG A 81 12.46 -6.30 -17.97
N ALA A 82 12.73 -5.01 -18.17
CA ALA A 82 13.67 -4.26 -17.34
C ALA A 82 13.19 -4.16 -15.88
N ALA A 83 11.90 -3.86 -15.64
CA ALA A 83 11.33 -3.85 -14.29
C ALA A 83 11.34 -5.24 -13.62
N ALA A 84 11.05 -6.31 -14.37
CA ALA A 84 11.15 -7.69 -13.88
C ALA A 84 12.60 -8.10 -13.58
N ARG A 85 13.56 -7.70 -14.43
CA ARG A 85 15.01 -7.88 -14.17
C ARG A 85 15.46 -7.09 -12.95
N MET A 86 15.09 -5.81 -12.85
CA MET A 86 15.36 -5.00 -11.67
C MET A 86 14.81 -5.65 -10.40
N ALA A 87 13.62 -6.23 -10.41
CA ALA A 87 13.10 -6.97 -9.25
C ALA A 87 13.94 -8.21 -8.89
N ALA A 88 14.37 -8.99 -9.88
CA ALA A 88 15.24 -10.15 -9.70
C ALA A 88 16.68 -9.77 -9.27
N GLU A 89 17.19 -8.64 -9.74
CA GLU A 89 18.57 -8.16 -9.57
C GLU A 89 18.76 -7.29 -8.31
N LEU A 90 17.79 -6.44 -7.96
CA LEU A 90 17.64 -5.83 -6.62
C LEU A 90 17.55 -6.91 -5.53
N ARG A 91 17.22 -8.15 -5.90
CA ARG A 91 16.94 -9.27 -5.00
C ARG A 91 15.97 -8.86 -3.91
N LEU A 92 14.88 -8.23 -4.33
CA LEU A 92 13.60 -8.19 -3.63
C LEU A 92 13.05 -9.63 -3.58
N ARG A 93 13.76 -10.51 -2.86
CA ARG A 93 13.46 -11.93 -2.69
C ARG A 93 12.32 -12.06 -1.69
N VAL A 94 11.18 -11.56 -2.13
CA VAL A 94 9.88 -12.00 -1.65
C VAL A 94 9.88 -13.54 -1.76
N PRO A 95 9.68 -14.27 -0.66
CA PRO A 95 9.62 -15.72 -0.62
C PRO A 95 8.24 -16.21 -1.06
N ALA A 96 7.75 -15.62 -2.16
CA ALA A 96 6.75 -16.16 -3.05
C ALA A 96 6.92 -17.68 -3.20
N ASN A 97 8.16 -18.09 -3.46
CA ASN A 97 8.58 -19.45 -3.79
C ASN A 97 9.09 -20.24 -2.56
N ALA A 98 8.79 -19.85 -1.32
CA ALA A 98 9.24 -20.61 -0.16
C ALA A 98 8.43 -21.90 0.04
N GLU A 99 9.12 -23.04 -0.09
CA GLU A 99 8.64 -24.38 0.28
C GLU A 99 8.08 -24.45 1.72
N HIS A 100 8.62 -23.59 2.59
CA HIS A 100 8.43 -23.60 4.04
C HIS A 100 7.78 -22.29 4.50
N GLN A 101 6.98 -22.34 5.57
CA GLN A 101 6.31 -21.16 6.11
C GLN A 101 7.29 -20.05 6.49
N GLN A 102 6.91 -18.80 6.30
CA GLN A 102 7.77 -17.65 6.59
C GLN A 102 7.26 -16.80 7.75
N THR A 103 8.18 -16.03 8.32
CA THR A 103 7.95 -14.92 9.24
C THR A 103 8.90 -13.77 8.89
N ILE A 104 8.77 -12.61 9.53
CA ILE A 104 9.76 -11.51 9.37
C ILE A 104 11.02 -11.79 10.19
N ARG A 105 12.20 -11.34 9.73
CA ARG A 105 13.49 -11.57 10.43
C ARG A 105 13.64 -10.81 11.74
N ARG A 106 13.13 -9.57 11.78
CA ARG A 106 13.22 -8.62 12.89
C ARG A 106 11.93 -7.81 12.96
N THR A 107 11.59 -7.34 14.16
CA THR A 107 10.47 -6.46 14.46
C THR A 107 10.40 -5.23 13.54
N LEU A 108 9.18 -4.80 13.23
CA LEU A 108 8.82 -3.57 12.52
C LEU A 108 7.82 -2.77 13.37
N THR A 109 8.15 -1.51 13.67
CA THR A 109 7.34 -0.62 14.53
C THR A 109 6.83 0.57 13.73
N TYR A 110 5.52 0.82 13.75
CA TYR A 110 4.85 1.87 13.00
C TYR A 110 4.09 2.81 13.93
N ALA A 111 4.11 4.10 13.62
CA ALA A 111 3.18 5.09 14.16
C ALA A 111 2.44 5.80 13.02
N GLY A 112 1.17 6.10 13.22
CA GLY A 112 0.39 6.91 12.28
C GLY A 112 -1.02 7.13 12.76
N TYR A 113 -1.82 7.88 12.01
CA TYR A 113 -3.21 8.12 12.38
C TYR A 113 -4.10 6.93 12.00
N GLY A 114 -5.03 6.55 12.87
CA GLY A 114 -6.17 5.73 12.48
C GLY A 114 -7.14 6.56 11.63
N LEU A 115 -7.59 6.01 10.51
CA LEU A 115 -8.48 6.71 9.57
C LEU A 115 -9.84 7.05 10.22
N ARG A 116 -10.40 6.10 10.98
CA ARG A 116 -11.70 6.21 11.66
C ARG A 116 -11.56 6.70 13.11
N SER A 117 -10.46 6.39 13.79
CA SER A 117 -10.14 6.94 15.12
C SER A 117 -9.81 8.44 15.03
N GLY A 118 -8.95 8.85 14.11
CA GLY A 118 -8.36 10.20 14.08
C GLY A 118 -7.27 10.42 15.14
N GLU A 119 -6.99 9.39 15.95
CA GLU A 119 -5.97 9.38 16.98
C GLU A 119 -4.66 8.78 16.41
N VAL A 120 -3.55 8.92 17.15
CA VAL A 120 -2.32 8.16 16.85
C VAL A 120 -2.52 6.71 17.30
N GLU A 121 -2.33 5.78 16.37
CA GLU A 121 -2.26 4.34 16.60
C GLU A 121 -0.78 3.92 16.49
N LEU A 122 -0.33 3.04 17.39
CA LEU A 122 1.00 2.44 17.34
C LEU A 122 0.86 0.94 17.07
N MET A 123 1.71 0.40 16.21
CA MET A 123 1.68 -1.01 15.81
C MET A 123 3.10 -1.58 15.75
N ARG A 124 3.29 -2.79 16.29
CA ARG A 124 4.55 -3.53 16.17
C ARG A 124 4.29 -4.91 15.56
N VAL A 125 4.78 -5.15 14.37
CA VAL A 125 4.79 -6.48 13.74
C VAL A 125 6.07 -7.21 14.18
N ARG A 126 5.94 -8.43 14.68
CA ARG A 126 7.03 -9.23 15.25
C ARG A 126 7.09 -10.63 14.63
N PRO A 127 8.26 -11.30 14.69
CA PRO A 127 8.39 -12.71 14.32
C PRO A 127 7.42 -13.60 15.11
N ALA A 128 6.98 -14.70 14.48
CA ALA A 128 6.09 -15.70 15.07
C ALA A 128 6.55 -17.11 14.70
N ALA A 129 6.20 -18.10 15.51
CA ALA A 129 6.61 -19.49 15.27
C ALA A 129 5.80 -20.14 14.13
N ALA A 130 6.33 -21.22 13.56
CA ALA A 130 5.64 -21.98 12.52
C ALA A 130 4.31 -22.54 13.03
N GLY A 131 3.23 -22.33 12.27
CA GLY A 131 1.88 -22.74 12.64
C GLY A 131 1.15 -21.80 13.62
N GLU A 132 1.69 -20.63 13.96
CA GLU A 132 0.95 -19.63 14.75
C GLU A 132 0.00 -18.77 13.90
N GLY A 133 0.32 -18.59 12.61
CA GLY A 133 -0.40 -17.74 11.67
C GLY A 133 -0.19 -16.24 11.91
N ARG A 134 -0.99 -15.41 11.22
CA ARG A 134 -1.06 -13.96 11.45
C ARG A 134 -2.10 -13.64 12.52
N TYR A 135 -1.74 -12.86 13.52
CA TYR A 135 -2.66 -12.50 14.60
C TYR A 135 -2.34 -11.14 15.24
N PHE A 136 -3.40 -10.48 15.71
CA PHE A 136 -3.34 -9.21 16.41
C PHE A 136 -3.44 -9.42 17.93
N VAL A 137 -2.68 -8.63 18.69
CA VAL A 137 -2.67 -8.59 20.16
C VAL A 137 -2.82 -7.15 20.62
N GLN A 138 -3.79 -6.86 21.48
CA GLN A 138 -3.94 -5.52 22.07
C GLN A 138 -3.02 -5.40 23.29
N VAL A 139 -1.99 -4.55 23.20
CA VAL A 139 -1.04 -4.31 24.30
C VAL A 139 -1.43 -3.07 25.14
N PRO A 140 -0.98 -2.97 26.41
CA PRO A 140 -1.17 -1.78 27.24
C PRO A 140 -0.50 -0.54 26.65
N SER A 141 -0.93 0.67 27.05
CA SER A 141 -0.26 1.89 26.59
C SER A 141 1.11 2.11 27.26
N GLY A 142 2.10 2.53 26.48
CA GLY A 142 3.51 2.56 26.83
C GLY A 142 4.24 1.23 26.61
N THR A 143 3.75 0.36 25.71
CA THR A 143 4.38 -0.94 25.36
C THR A 143 5.10 -0.90 24.01
N ILE A 144 4.66 -0.02 23.12
CA ILE A 144 5.34 0.25 21.85
C ILE A 144 6.07 1.59 22.02
N ASP A 145 7.40 1.58 21.95
CA ASP A 145 8.16 2.82 22.04
C ASP A 145 8.01 3.61 20.73
N VAL A 146 7.85 4.92 20.84
CA VAL A 146 7.69 5.81 19.69
C VAL A 146 9.06 6.16 19.09
N ASP A 147 10.13 6.07 19.88
CA ASP A 147 11.50 6.25 19.42
C ASP A 147 12.03 4.99 18.67
N GLU A 148 11.32 3.85 18.75
CA GLU A 148 11.58 2.63 17.94
C GLU A 148 10.88 2.63 16.55
N VAL A 149 10.08 3.65 16.22
CA VAL A 149 9.27 3.68 14.99
C VAL A 149 10.14 3.72 13.73
N SER A 150 9.71 3.05 12.64
CA SER A 150 10.41 2.92 11.36
C SER A 150 10.46 4.21 10.50
N GLY A 151 10.69 5.37 11.14
CA GLY A 151 11.33 6.51 10.49
C GLY A 151 12.84 6.30 10.38
N VAL A 152 13.25 5.21 9.71
CA VAL A 152 14.65 4.74 9.61
C VAL A 152 15.32 4.60 10.99
N GLY A 153 14.61 3.95 11.93
CA GLY A 153 15.07 3.75 13.31
C GLY A 153 16.38 2.95 13.38
N GLU A 154 17.45 3.63 13.82
CA GLU A 154 18.84 3.18 14.02
C GLU A 154 19.27 1.88 13.32
N THR A 155 19.17 1.85 11.99
CA THR A 155 20.17 1.11 11.19
C THR A 155 21.55 1.76 11.40
N GLU A 156 22.64 0.98 11.29
CA GLU A 156 24.01 1.55 11.16
C GLU A 156 24.22 2.35 9.84
N TYR A 157 23.13 2.65 9.14
CA TYR A 157 23.07 3.14 7.76
C TYR A 157 22.03 4.25 7.69
N THR A 158 22.41 5.35 7.07
CA THR A 158 21.59 6.54 6.83
C THR A 158 20.59 6.34 5.67
N GLU A 159 19.62 7.26 5.52
CA GLU A 159 18.77 7.35 4.32
C GLU A 159 19.63 7.39 3.04
N GLU A 160 20.71 8.17 3.05
CA GLU A 160 21.68 8.29 1.94
C GLU A 160 22.33 6.95 1.59
N GLU A 161 22.65 6.09 2.57
CA GLU A 161 23.22 4.75 2.33
C GLU A 161 22.19 3.73 1.83
N VAL A 162 20.92 3.87 2.21
CA VAL A 162 19.82 3.02 1.69
C VAL A 162 19.44 3.45 0.27
N GLU A 163 19.38 4.75 0.01
CA GLU A 163 19.23 5.30 -1.35
C GLU A 163 20.43 4.91 -2.24
N ASP A 164 21.67 4.99 -1.77
CA ASP A 164 22.86 4.52 -2.50
C ASP A 164 22.81 3.02 -2.77
N MET A 165 22.35 2.19 -1.82
CA MET A 165 22.16 0.75 -2.07
C MET A 165 21.11 0.49 -3.16
N LEU A 166 20.03 1.26 -3.20
CA LEU A 166 19.02 1.17 -4.26
C LEU A 166 19.61 1.69 -5.60
N LEU A 167 20.30 2.82 -5.59
CA LEU A 167 20.95 3.41 -6.77
C LEU A 167 22.02 2.49 -7.36
N GLU A 168 22.89 1.90 -6.55
CA GLU A 168 23.93 0.98 -7.03
C GLU A 168 23.34 -0.28 -7.65
N ASN A 169 22.26 -0.84 -7.08
CA ASN A 169 21.55 -1.96 -7.69
C ASN A 169 20.83 -1.57 -9.00
N VAL A 170 20.27 -0.36 -9.09
CA VAL A 170 19.69 0.19 -10.33
C VAL A 170 20.77 0.44 -11.39
N MET A 171 21.92 0.99 -11.00
CA MET A 171 23.07 1.23 -11.89
C MET A 171 23.71 -0.10 -12.35
N MET A 172 23.75 -1.12 -11.49
CA MET A 172 24.16 -2.48 -11.85
C MET A 172 23.24 -3.09 -12.92
N ALA A 173 21.92 -2.90 -12.80
CA ALA A 173 20.93 -3.38 -13.77
C ALA A 173 20.97 -2.61 -15.12
N LEU A 174 21.37 -1.33 -15.10
CA LEU A 174 21.49 -0.48 -16.29
C LEU A 174 22.87 -0.54 -16.96
N SER A 175 23.91 -0.99 -16.26
CA SER A 175 25.25 -1.12 -16.83
C SER A 175 25.36 -2.31 -17.79
N ASN A 176 26.18 -2.14 -18.84
CA ASN A 176 26.56 -3.21 -19.76
C ASN A 176 27.98 -3.74 -19.49
N ASP A 177 28.62 -3.29 -18.39
CA ASP A 177 29.95 -3.74 -17.98
C ASP A 177 29.86 -4.80 -16.87
N GLU A 178 30.18 -6.05 -17.20
CA GLU A 178 30.16 -7.17 -16.25
C GLU A 178 31.24 -7.06 -15.16
N GLU A 179 32.33 -6.30 -15.39
CA GLU A 179 33.36 -6.04 -14.38
C GLU A 179 32.93 -4.95 -13.38
N GLU A 180 32.00 -4.07 -13.78
CA GLU A 180 31.34 -3.11 -12.89
C GLU A 180 30.29 -3.83 -12.03
N LYS A 181 29.43 -4.65 -12.65
CA LYS A 181 28.43 -5.48 -11.94
C LYS A 181 29.06 -6.40 -10.89
N ALA A 182 30.19 -7.02 -11.20
CA ALA A 182 30.90 -7.89 -10.26
C ALA A 182 31.28 -7.16 -8.96
N LYS A 183 31.75 -5.91 -9.05
CA LYS A 183 32.19 -5.09 -7.90
C LYS A 183 31.00 -4.62 -7.06
N ILE A 184 29.91 -4.19 -7.70
CA ILE A 184 28.67 -3.81 -7.00
C ILE A 184 28.10 -5.02 -6.25
N ARG A 185 28.07 -6.19 -6.89
CA ARG A 185 27.62 -7.46 -6.29
C ARG A 185 28.47 -7.89 -5.09
N GLU A 186 29.79 -7.71 -5.13
CA GLU A 186 30.69 -7.98 -4.00
C GLU A 186 30.41 -7.02 -2.83
N LYS A 187 30.25 -5.72 -3.10
CA LYS A 187 29.86 -4.72 -2.10
C LYS A 187 28.52 -5.08 -1.44
N ALA A 188 27.50 -5.39 -2.23
CA ALA A 188 26.16 -5.76 -1.74
C ALA A 188 26.15 -7.06 -0.92
N GLU A 189 26.88 -8.10 -1.32
CA GLU A 189 27.01 -9.34 -0.54
C GLU A 189 27.74 -9.07 0.80
N SER A 190 28.73 -8.16 0.83
CA SER A 190 29.40 -7.74 2.07
C SER A 190 28.46 -6.99 3.04
N THR A 191 27.56 -6.14 2.53
CA THR A 191 26.53 -5.50 3.34
C THR A 191 25.49 -6.52 3.81
N ARG A 192 25.13 -7.52 3.00
CA ARG A 192 24.21 -8.58 3.43
C ARG A 192 24.77 -9.39 4.60
N VAL A 193 26.07 -9.68 4.63
CA VAL A 193 26.71 -10.37 5.76
C VAL A 193 26.66 -9.54 7.06
N LYS A 194 26.54 -8.21 6.99
CA LYS A 194 26.25 -7.36 8.17
C LYS A 194 24.75 -7.36 8.56
N LEU A 195 23.86 -7.44 7.56
CA LEU A 195 22.40 -7.53 7.74
C LEU A 195 21.93 -8.94 8.16
N ASP A 196 22.76 -9.97 8.02
CA ASP A 196 22.61 -11.32 8.59
C ASP A 196 23.00 -11.36 10.09
N SER A 197 22.85 -10.24 10.80
CA SER A 197 22.81 -10.16 12.26
C SER A 197 21.56 -10.87 12.82
N GLU A 198 21.53 -11.09 14.15
CA GLU A 198 20.67 -12.09 14.79
C GLU A 198 19.19 -11.99 14.40
N VAL A 199 18.64 -13.11 13.88
CA VAL A 199 17.21 -13.26 13.64
C VAL A 199 16.49 -13.17 14.99
N GLU A 200 15.54 -12.25 15.13
CA GLU A 200 14.78 -12.10 16.36
C GLU A 200 13.96 -13.38 16.60
N VAL A 201 14.25 -14.04 17.73
CA VAL A 201 13.54 -15.26 18.13
C VAL A 201 12.11 -14.89 18.54
N PRO A 202 11.06 -15.55 18.00
CA PRO A 202 9.69 -15.33 18.44
C PRO A 202 9.54 -15.42 19.96
N GLY A 203 8.85 -14.44 20.53
CA GLY A 203 8.48 -14.47 21.96
C GLY A 203 7.56 -15.65 22.26
N ALA A 204 7.66 -16.20 23.47
CA ALA A 204 6.76 -17.27 23.90
C ALA A 204 5.30 -16.77 23.96
N TYR A 205 4.37 -17.57 23.42
CA TYR A 205 2.94 -17.26 23.47
C TYR A 205 2.41 -17.27 24.92
N ASP A 206 1.70 -16.21 25.30
CA ASP A 206 1.00 -16.09 26.58
C ASP A 206 -0.51 -16.29 26.36
N GLU A 207 -1.05 -17.37 26.92
CA GLU A 207 -2.47 -17.74 26.81
C GLU A 207 -3.44 -16.73 27.47
N SER A 208 -2.94 -15.78 28.26
CA SER A 208 -3.74 -14.73 28.89
C SER A 208 -3.91 -13.46 28.02
N GLU A 209 -3.20 -13.36 26.90
CA GLU A 209 -3.32 -12.24 25.97
C GLU A 209 -4.64 -12.26 25.19
N LYS A 210 -5.24 -11.07 25.03
CA LYS A 210 -6.37 -10.87 24.12
C LYS A 210 -5.91 -10.97 22.67
N ARG A 211 -6.46 -11.92 21.91
CA ARG A 211 -5.99 -12.27 20.57
C ARG A 211 -7.11 -12.20 19.53
N VAL A 212 -6.82 -11.61 18.37
CA VAL A 212 -7.68 -11.68 17.19
C VAL A 212 -6.89 -12.33 16.06
N ARG A 213 -7.31 -13.52 15.62
CA ARG A 213 -6.73 -14.18 14.42
C ARG A 213 -7.06 -13.35 13.17
N ALA A 214 -6.13 -13.24 12.23
CA ALA A 214 -6.43 -12.73 10.89
C ALA A 214 -7.18 -13.80 10.08
N ALA A 215 -8.48 -13.99 10.37
CA ALA A 215 -9.26 -15.12 9.87
C ALA A 215 -10.72 -14.77 9.52
N TYR A 216 -11.26 -15.47 8.52
CA TYR A 216 -12.56 -15.23 7.89
C TYR A 216 -13.75 -15.36 8.85
N ASP A 217 -13.62 -16.15 9.90
CA ASP A 217 -14.68 -16.38 10.89
C ASP A 217 -14.91 -15.16 11.79
N LEU A 218 -13.88 -14.33 11.98
CA LEU A 218 -13.95 -13.07 12.73
C LEU A 218 -14.31 -11.86 11.85
N ALA A 219 -14.37 -12.01 10.52
CA ALA A 219 -14.61 -10.92 9.59
C ALA A 219 -16.05 -10.36 9.67
N ASN A 220 -16.17 -9.04 9.87
CA ASN A 220 -17.46 -8.35 9.95
C ASN A 220 -18.04 -8.07 8.55
N GLU A 221 -19.27 -8.52 8.30
CA GLU A 221 -19.98 -8.25 7.04
C GLU A 221 -20.75 -6.91 7.03
N ASP A 222 -20.99 -6.30 8.19
CA ASP A 222 -21.59 -4.95 8.26
C ASP A 222 -20.48 -3.89 8.41
N VAL A 223 -19.79 -3.66 7.30
CA VAL A 223 -18.72 -2.66 7.13
C VAL A 223 -19.03 -1.74 5.93
N ARG A 224 -18.40 -0.56 5.90
CA ARG A 224 -18.67 0.48 4.88
C ARG A 224 -17.44 1.15 4.27
N LEU A 225 -16.37 1.30 5.05
CA LEU A 225 -15.17 2.05 4.65
C LEU A 225 -13.96 1.13 4.52
N SER A 226 -13.65 0.42 5.60
CA SER A 226 -12.50 -0.46 5.75
C SER A 226 -12.91 -1.82 6.34
N ALA A 227 -12.04 -2.83 6.24
CA ALA A 227 -12.28 -4.13 6.85
C ALA A 227 -12.29 -4.05 8.39
N GLU A 228 -12.94 -5.03 9.03
CA GLU A 228 -13.04 -5.09 10.49
C GLU A 228 -13.13 -6.54 10.97
N LEU A 229 -12.29 -6.92 11.94
CA LEU A 229 -12.32 -8.23 12.60
C LEU A 229 -12.87 -8.08 14.02
N LYS A 230 -13.71 -9.00 14.46
CA LYS A 230 -14.37 -8.97 15.79
C LYS A 230 -14.04 -10.24 16.58
N GLY A 231 -13.09 -10.14 17.51
CA GLY A 231 -12.78 -11.17 18.51
C GLY A 231 -12.77 -10.57 19.91
N ASP A 232 -11.75 -10.85 20.72
CA ASP A 232 -11.56 -10.30 22.07
C ASP A 232 -11.50 -8.76 22.12
N PHE A 233 -11.12 -8.17 20.99
CA PHE A 233 -11.20 -6.75 20.66
C PHE A 233 -11.54 -6.61 19.17
N VAL A 234 -11.61 -5.37 18.66
CA VAL A 234 -12.00 -5.09 17.28
C VAL A 234 -10.82 -4.48 16.51
N VAL A 235 -10.34 -5.20 15.49
CA VAL A 235 -9.27 -4.75 14.59
C VAL A 235 -9.87 -4.07 13.37
N ARG A 236 -9.30 -2.95 12.90
CA ARG A 236 -9.85 -2.12 11.79
C ARG A 236 -8.76 -1.67 10.82
N GLY A 237 -9.07 -1.59 9.53
CA GLY A 237 -8.10 -1.09 8.53
C GLY A 237 -6.96 -2.08 8.23
N ALA A 238 -7.14 -3.36 8.57
CA ALA A 238 -6.11 -4.38 8.44
C ALA A 238 -5.82 -4.79 6.98
N GLU A 239 -6.69 -4.46 6.04
CA GLU A 239 -6.61 -4.83 4.63
C GLU A 239 -5.26 -4.47 3.99
N HIS A 240 -4.71 -3.26 4.19
CA HIS A 240 -3.45 -2.86 3.56
C HIS A 240 -2.25 -3.63 4.12
N LEU A 241 -2.20 -3.76 5.45
CA LEU A 241 -1.16 -4.52 6.15
C LEU A 241 -1.21 -6.00 5.78
N LEU A 242 -2.41 -6.59 5.79
CA LEU A 242 -2.61 -8.00 5.44
C LEU A 242 -2.33 -8.25 3.94
N SER A 243 -2.64 -7.29 3.07
CA SER A 243 -2.27 -7.35 1.65
C SER A 243 -0.75 -7.37 1.47
N ALA A 244 -0.03 -6.51 2.21
CA ALA A 244 1.43 -6.54 2.23
C ALA A 244 1.96 -7.85 2.81
N LEU A 245 1.50 -8.30 3.98
CA LEU A 245 1.96 -9.55 4.59
C LEU A 245 1.73 -10.77 3.68
N GLU A 246 0.55 -10.89 3.07
CA GLU A 246 0.21 -12.01 2.18
C GLU A 246 1.04 -12.00 0.89
N ALA A 247 1.08 -10.87 0.16
CA ALA A 247 1.82 -10.76 -1.09
C ALA A 247 3.35 -10.73 -0.91
N MET A 248 3.83 -10.34 0.28
CA MET A 248 5.25 -10.45 0.65
C MET A 248 5.60 -11.82 1.28
N GLY A 249 4.65 -12.77 1.32
CA GLY A 249 4.88 -14.16 1.69
C GLY A 249 4.92 -14.46 3.20
N ILE A 250 4.48 -13.54 4.07
CA ILE A 250 4.47 -13.71 5.53
C ILE A 250 3.25 -14.51 5.99
N ASP A 251 3.47 -15.76 6.39
CA ASP A 251 2.43 -16.67 6.86
C ASP A 251 2.23 -16.60 8.39
N ASN A 252 3.31 -16.32 9.13
CA ASN A 252 3.31 -16.22 10.59
C ASN A 252 3.84 -14.84 11.04
N CYS A 253 3.03 -14.07 11.77
CA CYS A 253 3.51 -12.87 12.49
C CYS A 253 2.57 -12.48 13.63
N ARG A 254 3.16 -11.93 14.69
CA ARG A 254 2.47 -11.31 15.83
C ARG A 254 2.35 -9.81 15.58
N ILE A 255 1.15 -9.25 15.66
CA ILE A 255 0.87 -7.84 15.39
C ILE A 255 0.37 -7.19 16.68
N GLU A 256 1.28 -6.59 17.44
CA GLU A 256 0.96 -5.84 18.65
C GLU A 256 0.34 -4.49 18.27
N LEU A 257 -0.76 -4.11 18.93
CA LEU A 257 -1.47 -2.84 18.72
C LEU A 257 -1.63 -2.09 20.04
N GLU A 258 -1.17 -0.85 20.07
CA GLU A 258 -1.41 0.13 21.13
C GLU A 258 -2.26 1.27 20.56
N GLY A 259 -3.45 1.49 21.13
CA GLY A 259 -4.42 2.46 20.61
C GLY A 259 -5.86 1.94 20.66
N SER A 260 -6.66 2.28 19.64
CA SER A 260 -8.08 1.95 19.51
C SER A 260 -8.36 0.59 18.84
N GLY A 261 -7.30 -0.09 18.40
CA GLY A 261 -7.37 -1.31 17.59
C GLY A 261 -7.48 -1.02 16.09
N GLU A 262 -7.17 0.19 15.64
CA GLU A 262 -7.10 0.53 14.23
C GLU A 262 -5.65 0.46 13.74
N ILE A 263 -5.44 -0.09 12.54
CA ILE A 263 -4.13 -0.12 11.90
C ILE A 263 -3.82 1.30 11.39
N PRO A 264 -2.59 1.82 11.57
CA PRO A 264 -2.20 3.12 11.03
C PRO A 264 -2.49 3.23 9.53
N ILE A 265 -3.15 4.29 9.06
CA ILE A 265 -3.46 4.41 7.63
C ILE A 265 -2.20 4.68 6.78
N LEU A 266 -1.14 5.24 7.40
CA LEU A 266 0.08 5.72 6.74
C LEU A 266 -0.26 6.62 5.53
N ASP A 267 0.25 6.30 4.35
CA ASP A 267 -0.06 6.97 3.08
C ASP A 267 -1.27 6.36 2.36
N GLY A 268 -2.07 5.55 3.05
CA GLY A 268 -3.27 4.89 2.54
C GLY A 268 -3.00 3.89 1.41
N SER A 269 -1.75 3.52 1.18
CA SER A 269 -1.35 2.43 0.31
C SER A 269 -0.86 1.24 1.13
N ALA A 270 -0.24 0.25 0.50
CA ALA A 270 0.49 -0.83 1.18
C ALA A 270 2.01 -0.75 0.98
N SER A 271 2.52 0.28 0.29
CA SER A 271 3.95 0.36 -0.07
C SER A 271 4.87 0.48 1.13
N ASN A 272 4.52 1.26 2.15
CA ASN A 272 5.33 1.39 3.36
C ASN A 272 5.52 0.01 4.03
N TYR A 273 4.42 -0.73 4.26
CA TYR A 273 4.47 -2.10 4.79
C TYR A 273 5.26 -3.05 3.91
N ALA A 274 5.06 -3.01 2.60
CA ALA A 274 5.74 -3.92 1.67
C ALA A 274 7.24 -3.63 1.56
N TYR A 275 7.63 -2.36 1.57
CA TYR A 275 9.02 -1.91 1.58
C TYR A 275 9.73 -2.34 2.88
N ASP A 276 9.11 -2.08 4.03
CA ASP A 276 9.65 -2.44 5.35
C ASP A 276 9.79 -3.96 5.50
N ILE A 277 8.77 -4.74 5.13
CA ILE A 277 8.84 -6.21 5.11
C ILE A 277 9.98 -6.72 4.22
N CYS A 278 10.21 -6.09 3.06
CA CYS A 278 11.33 -6.48 2.19
C CYS A 278 12.70 -6.08 2.77
N THR A 279 12.77 -4.94 3.48
CA THR A 279 13.99 -4.34 4.05
C THR A 279 14.43 -5.03 5.34
N VAL A 280 13.50 -5.58 6.14
CA VAL A 280 13.87 -6.50 7.23
C VAL A 280 14.29 -7.87 6.71
N GLY A 281 13.73 -8.28 5.58
CA GLY A 281 13.88 -9.61 5.04
C GLY A 281 12.94 -10.60 5.73
N PRO A 282 12.14 -11.38 4.99
CA PRO A 282 11.49 -12.56 5.54
C PRO A 282 12.46 -13.72 5.73
N THR A 283 12.08 -14.67 6.57
CA THR A 283 12.89 -15.83 6.95
C THR A 283 11.98 -17.04 7.24
N PRO A 284 12.45 -18.29 7.08
CA PRO A 284 11.66 -19.46 7.47
C PRO A 284 11.25 -19.42 8.94
N ALA A 285 9.93 -19.48 9.20
CA ALA A 285 9.40 -19.68 10.52
C ALA A 285 9.80 -21.06 11.03
N LEU A 286 10.25 -21.13 12.28
CA LEU A 286 10.63 -22.39 12.93
C LEU A 286 9.56 -22.82 13.94
N SER A 287 9.35 -24.12 14.02
CA SER A 287 8.61 -24.79 15.09
C SER A 287 9.42 -24.74 16.40
N ALA A 288 8.79 -25.06 17.53
CA ALA A 288 9.44 -25.09 18.85
C ALA A 288 10.58 -26.12 18.98
N ASP A 289 10.71 -27.08 18.06
CA ASP A 289 11.82 -28.04 17.96
C ASP A 289 12.92 -27.62 16.97
N GLY A 290 12.80 -26.43 16.36
CA GLY A 290 13.71 -25.93 15.32
C GLY A 290 13.43 -26.46 13.90
N SER A 291 12.38 -27.27 13.71
CA SER A 291 11.98 -27.74 12.38
C SER A 291 11.31 -26.62 11.55
N LYS A 292 11.34 -26.75 10.22
CA LYS A 292 10.57 -25.91 9.30
C LYS A 292 9.28 -26.64 8.92
N ALA A 293 8.14 -25.95 8.96
CA ALA A 293 6.87 -26.48 8.45
C ALA A 293 6.67 -26.13 6.95
N PRO A 294 5.97 -26.94 6.15
CA PRO A 294 5.67 -26.64 4.75
C PRO A 294 4.67 -25.48 4.61
N ARG A 295 4.82 -24.69 3.54
CA ARG A 295 3.92 -23.59 3.17
C ARG A 295 2.80 -24.11 2.29
N MET A 296 1.56 -24.06 2.78
CA MET A 296 0.39 -24.59 2.06
C MET A 296 -0.58 -23.46 1.68
N ALA A 297 -1.38 -23.69 0.63
CA ALA A 297 -2.47 -22.83 0.20
C ALA A 297 -3.76 -23.64 -0.01
N TRP A 298 -4.89 -22.95 -0.13
CA TRP A 298 -6.16 -23.56 -0.53
C TRP A 298 -6.35 -23.51 -2.05
N LYS A 299 -6.56 -24.66 -2.68
CA LYS A 299 -7.10 -24.74 -4.03
C LYS A 299 -8.60 -25.04 -3.94
N ILE A 300 -9.42 -24.16 -4.51
CA ILE A 300 -10.88 -24.32 -4.48
C ILE A 300 -11.30 -25.15 -5.69
N THR A 301 -12.09 -26.20 -5.49
CA THR A 301 -12.39 -27.23 -6.50
C THR A 301 -13.81 -27.13 -7.07
N GLU A 302 -14.55 -26.08 -6.73
CA GLU A 302 -15.83 -25.71 -7.34
C GLU A 302 -15.93 -24.20 -7.61
N ASN A 303 -16.77 -23.79 -8.58
CA ASN A 303 -17.00 -22.37 -8.86
C ASN A 303 -17.91 -21.76 -7.79
N VAL A 304 -17.43 -20.71 -7.10
CA VAL A 304 -18.15 -20.04 -6.00
C VAL A 304 -18.49 -18.62 -6.41
N THR A 305 -19.77 -18.21 -6.34
CA THR A 305 -20.21 -16.84 -6.69
C THR A 305 -21.09 -16.22 -5.60
N VAL A 306 -20.79 -14.97 -5.21
CA VAL A 306 -21.66 -14.14 -4.35
C VAL A 306 -22.03 -12.84 -5.08
N ARG A 307 -23.21 -12.27 -4.76
CA ARG A 307 -23.75 -11.08 -5.43
C ARG A 307 -24.65 -10.27 -4.50
N GLU A 308 -24.52 -8.94 -4.53
CA GLU A 308 -25.37 -8.00 -3.82
C GLU A 308 -25.72 -6.83 -4.76
N GLY A 309 -26.96 -6.81 -5.27
CA GLY A 309 -27.35 -5.87 -6.33
C GLY A 309 -26.66 -6.18 -7.65
N ASP A 310 -25.98 -5.19 -8.22
CA ASP A 310 -25.14 -5.33 -9.43
C ASP A 310 -23.65 -5.57 -9.13
N ALA A 311 -23.25 -5.59 -7.85
CA ALA A 311 -21.92 -6.00 -7.42
C ALA A 311 -21.84 -7.52 -7.25
N PHE A 312 -20.73 -8.13 -7.67
CA PHE A 312 -20.49 -9.57 -7.52
C PHE A 312 -19.03 -9.91 -7.26
N MET A 313 -18.80 -11.11 -6.75
CA MET A 313 -17.50 -11.78 -6.75
C MET A 313 -17.69 -13.24 -7.16
N SER A 314 -16.76 -13.78 -7.95
CA SER A 314 -16.73 -15.18 -8.33
C SER A 314 -15.31 -15.71 -8.24
N LEU A 315 -15.13 -16.94 -7.75
CA LEU A 315 -13.94 -17.74 -8.03
C LEU A 315 -14.34 -18.75 -9.11
N ASN A 316 -13.57 -18.79 -10.18
CA ASN A 316 -13.60 -19.84 -11.18
C ASN A 316 -12.45 -20.81 -10.87
N VAL A 317 -12.70 -22.12 -10.94
CA VAL A 317 -11.65 -23.13 -10.78
C VAL A 317 -10.61 -22.95 -11.89
N ASP A 318 -9.37 -22.74 -11.48
CA ASP A 318 -8.19 -22.56 -12.33
C ASP A 318 -7.00 -23.20 -11.61
N ASP A 319 -5.93 -23.51 -12.35
CA ASP A 319 -4.67 -23.96 -11.79
C ASP A 319 -3.75 -22.78 -11.40
N VAL A 320 -4.01 -21.59 -11.95
CA VAL A 320 -3.27 -20.36 -11.68
C VAL A 320 -4.01 -19.46 -10.68
N CYS A 321 -3.30 -18.80 -9.78
CA CYS A 321 -3.85 -17.71 -8.96
C CYS A 321 -3.96 -16.43 -9.78
N LYS A 322 -5.17 -15.96 -10.05
CA LYS A 322 -5.41 -14.73 -10.83
C LYS A 322 -6.46 -13.86 -10.16
N LEU A 323 -6.18 -12.56 -10.04
CA LEU A 323 -7.11 -11.58 -9.46
C LEU A 323 -7.54 -10.57 -10.54
N THR A 324 -8.84 -10.45 -10.78
CA THR A 324 -9.43 -9.46 -11.70
C THR A 324 -10.42 -8.59 -10.94
N TYR A 325 -10.27 -7.26 -11.01
CA TYR A 325 -11.16 -6.33 -10.33
C TYR A 325 -11.69 -5.25 -11.28
N GLY A 326 -13.01 -5.14 -11.36
CA GLY A 326 -13.71 -4.09 -12.09
C GLY A 326 -14.43 -3.11 -11.18
N ILE A 327 -14.27 -1.81 -11.44
CA ILE A 327 -14.98 -0.74 -10.73
C ILE A 327 -15.80 0.12 -11.70
N ASP A 328 -16.90 0.66 -11.19
CA ASP A 328 -17.70 1.68 -11.87
C ASP A 328 -17.99 2.82 -10.90
N PHE A 329 -17.35 3.95 -11.15
CA PHE A 329 -17.55 5.24 -10.48
C PHE A 329 -18.08 6.30 -11.44
N SER A 330 -18.45 5.93 -12.68
CA SER A 330 -18.84 6.87 -13.75
C SER A 330 -20.06 7.73 -13.39
N TYR A 331 -20.90 7.26 -12.47
CA TYR A 331 -22.05 7.99 -11.92
C TYR A 331 -21.70 8.94 -10.76
N LYS A 332 -20.45 8.93 -10.26
CA LYS A 332 -19.94 9.84 -9.21
C LYS A 332 -18.84 10.78 -9.71
N SER A 333 -17.92 10.29 -10.54
CA SER A 333 -16.77 11.03 -11.06
C SER A 333 -16.27 10.40 -12.36
N THR A 334 -16.06 11.23 -13.38
CA THR A 334 -15.45 10.82 -14.65
C THR A 334 -13.93 10.68 -14.57
N ALA A 335 -13.28 11.24 -13.54
CA ALA A 335 -11.84 11.05 -13.27
C ALA A 335 -11.49 9.59 -12.94
N ILE A 336 -12.37 8.92 -12.18
CA ILE A 336 -12.27 7.48 -11.89
C ILE A 336 -12.93 6.68 -13.01
N GLY A 337 -14.14 7.08 -13.44
CA GLY A 337 -14.81 6.49 -14.60
C GLY A 337 -15.18 5.01 -14.40
N LYS A 338 -14.84 4.17 -15.38
CA LYS A 338 -14.93 2.70 -15.29
C LYS A 338 -13.56 2.13 -15.57
N GLN A 339 -13.12 1.21 -14.72
CA GLN A 339 -11.79 0.61 -14.80
C GLN A 339 -11.90 -0.90 -14.57
N TRP A 340 -11.03 -1.65 -15.23
CA TRP A 340 -10.74 -3.05 -14.92
C TRP A 340 -9.23 -3.18 -14.80
N GLU A 341 -8.78 -3.90 -13.79
CA GLU A 341 -7.40 -4.38 -13.66
C GLU A 341 -7.42 -5.91 -13.57
N SER A 342 -6.35 -6.56 -14.01
CA SER A 342 -6.05 -7.94 -13.66
C SER A 342 -4.59 -8.08 -13.27
N TRP A 343 -4.32 -8.95 -12.32
CA TRP A 343 -3.00 -9.25 -11.82
C TRP A 343 -2.89 -10.75 -11.56
N THR A 344 -2.02 -11.42 -12.31
CA THR A 344 -1.52 -12.76 -11.98
C THR A 344 -0.18 -12.60 -11.27
N PRO A 345 -0.03 -12.95 -9.97
CA PRO A 345 1.22 -12.69 -9.26
C PRO A 345 2.43 -13.45 -9.81
N THR A 346 2.20 -14.48 -10.63
CA THR A 346 3.19 -15.34 -11.28
C THR A 346 3.64 -14.83 -12.66
N GLU A 347 2.84 -13.99 -13.32
CA GLU A 347 3.06 -13.53 -14.72
C GLU A 347 3.34 -12.01 -14.80
N ASP A 348 2.72 -11.21 -13.92
CA ASP A 348 2.71 -9.76 -13.97
C ASP A 348 3.83 -9.12 -13.14
N ALA A 349 3.98 -7.79 -13.25
CA ALA A 349 4.98 -7.05 -12.46
C ALA A 349 4.77 -7.21 -10.93
N PRO A 350 5.85 -7.24 -10.13
CA PRO A 350 5.78 -7.54 -8.70
C PRO A 350 4.87 -6.62 -7.88
N TYR A 351 4.31 -7.16 -6.80
CA TYR A 351 3.39 -6.48 -5.88
C TYR A 351 3.88 -5.08 -5.47
N VAL A 352 5.15 -4.95 -5.09
CA VAL A 352 5.78 -3.71 -4.60
C VAL A 352 5.82 -2.57 -5.63
N PHE A 353 5.74 -2.88 -6.92
CA PHE A 353 5.75 -1.90 -8.01
C PHE A 353 4.37 -1.77 -8.68
N HIS A 354 3.58 -2.84 -8.69
CA HIS A 354 2.33 -2.91 -9.44
C HIS A 354 1.11 -2.56 -8.58
N VAL A 355 1.02 -3.08 -7.35
CA VAL A 355 -0.19 -3.06 -6.52
C VAL A 355 -0.02 -2.21 -5.27
N SER A 356 1.06 -2.41 -4.50
CA SER A 356 1.24 -1.75 -3.21
C SER A 356 1.26 -0.22 -3.22
N PRO A 357 1.72 0.50 -4.29
CA PRO A 357 1.73 1.96 -4.29
C PRO A 357 0.35 2.61 -4.36
N ALA A 358 -0.69 1.84 -4.67
CA ALA A 358 -2.03 2.34 -4.96
C ALA A 358 -2.78 2.79 -3.69
N ARG A 359 -2.97 4.10 -3.55
CA ARG A 359 -3.66 4.72 -2.41
C ARG A 359 -5.15 4.40 -2.39
N MET A 360 -5.74 4.45 -1.19
CA MET A 360 -7.18 4.58 -1.02
C MET A 360 -7.72 5.70 -1.90
N PHE A 361 -8.88 5.51 -2.49
CA PHE A 361 -9.47 6.50 -3.40
C PHE A 361 -10.96 6.69 -3.13
N GLY A 362 -11.48 7.83 -3.57
CA GLY A 362 -12.89 8.15 -3.44
C GLY A 362 -13.21 9.52 -4.02
N THR A 363 -14.49 9.86 -4.08
CA THR A 363 -14.87 11.22 -4.48
C THR A 363 -14.87 12.16 -3.28
N MET A 364 -14.61 13.45 -3.52
CA MET A 364 -14.74 14.52 -2.51
C MET A 364 -16.10 14.47 -1.79
N ASN A 365 -17.17 14.09 -2.50
CA ASN A 365 -18.51 13.91 -1.95
C ASN A 365 -18.62 12.69 -1.01
N ASP A 366 -18.02 11.54 -1.38
CA ASP A 366 -17.99 10.34 -0.53
C ASP A 366 -17.21 10.60 0.76
N PHE A 367 -16.00 11.16 0.65
CA PHE A 367 -15.18 11.51 1.82
C PHE A 367 -15.86 12.55 2.72
N THR A 368 -16.49 13.58 2.14
CA THR A 368 -17.30 14.55 2.89
C THR A 368 -18.48 13.89 3.60
N ALA A 369 -19.11 12.87 3.00
CA ALA A 369 -20.20 12.12 3.63
C ALA A 369 -19.69 11.22 4.78
N TYR A 370 -18.57 10.52 4.58
CA TYR A 370 -17.95 9.70 5.63
C TYR A 370 -17.49 10.54 6.83
N TYR A 371 -16.84 11.68 6.59
CA TYR A 371 -16.45 12.63 7.64
C TYR A 371 -17.66 13.16 8.42
N ARG A 372 -18.70 13.64 7.72
CA ARG A 372 -19.94 14.12 8.36
C ARG A 372 -20.71 13.05 9.14
N ALA A 373 -20.52 11.77 8.78
CA ALA A 373 -21.10 10.63 9.50
C ALA A 373 -20.16 10.04 10.57
N GLY A 374 -18.98 10.62 10.80
CA GLY A 374 -18.02 10.18 11.80
C GLY A 374 -17.25 8.89 11.47
N TYR A 375 -17.29 8.44 10.21
CA TYR A 375 -16.52 7.26 9.75
C TYR A 375 -15.06 7.57 9.44
N ILE A 376 -14.73 8.83 9.16
CA ILE A 376 -13.36 9.33 8.95
C ILE A 376 -13.14 10.49 9.92
N LYS A 377 -12.02 10.49 10.62
CA LYS A 377 -11.63 11.56 11.57
C LYS A 377 -10.22 12.10 11.34
N SER A 378 -9.34 11.36 10.65
CA SER A 378 -8.03 11.86 10.21
C SER A 378 -8.14 12.87 9.05
N GLY A 379 -7.00 13.47 8.68
CA GLY A 379 -6.82 14.05 7.35
C GLY A 379 -6.79 12.98 6.25
N LEU A 380 -6.88 13.43 4.99
CA LEU A 380 -6.91 12.57 3.79
C LEU A 380 -5.90 12.95 2.70
N GLU A 381 -5.19 14.08 2.86
CA GLU A 381 -4.38 14.70 1.79
C GLU A 381 -3.20 13.82 1.35
N GLU A 382 -2.52 13.21 2.33
CA GLU A 382 -1.40 12.28 2.11
C GLU A 382 -1.85 10.82 1.89
N CYS A 383 -3.05 10.44 2.32
CA CYS A 383 -3.49 9.04 2.38
C CYS A 383 -4.66 8.66 1.46
N ALA A 384 -5.19 9.58 0.65
CA ALA A 384 -6.24 9.24 -0.32
C ALA A 384 -6.10 9.99 -1.64
N LEU A 385 -6.24 9.28 -2.76
CA LEU A 385 -6.43 9.87 -4.09
C LEU A 385 -7.88 10.40 -4.20
N VAL A 386 -8.05 11.73 -4.13
CA VAL A 386 -9.36 12.37 -4.07
C VAL A 386 -9.81 12.83 -5.45
N ALA A 387 -10.89 12.24 -5.97
CA ALA A 387 -11.52 12.67 -7.22
C ALA A 387 -12.55 13.78 -6.98
N ASN A 388 -12.53 14.83 -7.82
CA ASN A 388 -13.46 15.96 -7.73
C ASN A 388 -14.02 16.29 -9.13
N GLY A 389 -15.20 15.74 -9.45
CA GLY A 389 -15.81 15.89 -10.76
C GLY A 389 -15.08 15.07 -11.83
N ASP A 390 -14.39 15.75 -12.74
CA ASP A 390 -13.68 15.20 -13.90
C ASP A 390 -12.16 15.12 -13.74
N SER A 391 -11.62 15.58 -12.61
CA SER A 391 -10.19 15.58 -12.29
C SER A 391 -9.89 15.06 -10.88
N TYR A 392 -8.62 14.70 -10.64
CA TYR A 392 -8.12 14.39 -9.30
C TYR A 392 -7.58 15.66 -8.63
N TRP A 393 -7.91 15.85 -7.35
CA TRP A 393 -7.49 17.02 -6.56
C TRP A 393 -5.99 17.00 -6.26
N ASN A 394 -5.47 15.84 -5.82
CA ASN A 394 -4.07 15.59 -5.50
C ASN A 394 -3.43 14.64 -6.54
N ALA A 395 -3.54 15.04 -7.82
CA ALA A 395 -2.77 14.45 -8.92
C ALA A 395 -1.25 14.70 -8.74
N PRO A 396 -0.36 13.85 -9.29
CA PRO A 396 -0.63 12.73 -10.20
C PRO A 396 -1.16 11.46 -9.52
N LEU A 397 -1.54 10.48 -10.34
CA LEU A 397 -1.62 9.09 -9.89
C LEU A 397 -0.18 8.55 -9.71
N ARG A 398 0.01 7.63 -8.77
CA ARG A 398 1.31 6.96 -8.52
C ARG A 398 1.60 5.86 -9.52
N VAL A 399 0.54 5.20 -10.00
CA VAL A 399 0.52 4.20 -11.07
C VAL A 399 -0.71 4.45 -11.94
N SER A 400 -0.67 4.15 -13.23
CA SER A 400 -1.90 4.15 -14.04
C SER A 400 -2.87 3.09 -13.49
N ASN A 401 -4.18 3.34 -13.61
CA ASN A 401 -5.24 2.51 -13.02
C ASN A 401 -5.19 2.38 -11.47
N GLU A 402 -4.58 3.36 -10.75
CA GLU A 402 -4.47 3.37 -9.28
C GLU A 402 -5.76 2.96 -8.54
N PRO A 403 -6.97 3.45 -8.90
CA PRO A 403 -8.20 3.04 -8.21
C PRO A 403 -8.55 1.54 -8.36
N ALA A 404 -8.39 0.96 -9.55
CA ALA A 404 -8.61 -0.48 -9.75
C ALA A 404 -7.52 -1.33 -9.08
N ARG A 405 -6.26 -0.88 -9.12
CA ARG A 405 -5.12 -1.53 -8.42
C ARG A 405 -5.28 -1.53 -6.91
N HIS A 406 -5.76 -0.42 -6.34
CA HIS A 406 -6.11 -0.36 -4.92
C HIS A 406 -7.24 -1.34 -4.55
N LYS A 407 -8.16 -1.67 -5.48
CA LYS A 407 -9.13 -2.75 -5.24
C LYS A 407 -8.58 -4.17 -5.40
N ILE A 408 -7.48 -4.36 -6.13
CA ILE A 408 -6.69 -5.61 -6.04
C ILE A 408 -5.96 -5.69 -4.69
N LEU A 409 -5.39 -4.59 -4.19
CA LEU A 409 -4.78 -4.49 -2.86
C LEU A 409 -5.79 -4.88 -1.74
N ASP A 410 -6.97 -4.25 -1.71
CA ASP A 410 -8.05 -4.63 -0.79
C ASP A 410 -8.43 -6.11 -0.89
N LEU A 411 -8.47 -6.64 -2.12
CA LEU A 411 -8.88 -8.02 -2.38
C LEU A 411 -7.85 -9.01 -1.84
N ILE A 412 -6.55 -8.76 -2.02
CA ILE A 412 -5.48 -9.59 -1.42
C ILE A 412 -5.59 -9.53 0.11
N GLY A 413 -5.77 -8.33 0.67
CA GLY A 413 -5.93 -8.10 2.11
C GLY A 413 -7.08 -8.89 2.72
N ASP A 414 -8.28 -8.81 2.13
CA ASP A 414 -9.44 -9.54 2.62
C ASP A 414 -9.38 -11.05 2.31
N LEU A 415 -8.85 -11.47 1.16
CA LEU A 415 -8.66 -12.90 0.84
C LEU A 415 -7.65 -13.58 1.77
N SER A 416 -6.65 -12.84 2.27
CA SER A 416 -5.65 -13.33 3.23
C SER A 416 -6.26 -13.95 4.50
N LEU A 417 -7.51 -13.56 4.83
CA LEU A 417 -8.28 -14.07 5.97
C LEU A 417 -8.79 -15.51 5.77
N LEU A 418 -8.72 -16.07 4.56
CA LEU A 418 -9.00 -17.49 4.29
C LEU A 418 -7.84 -18.41 4.75
N ALA A 419 -6.71 -17.84 5.16
CA ALA A 419 -5.58 -18.58 5.72
C ALA A 419 -5.96 -19.37 6.98
N GLU A 420 -5.46 -20.60 7.06
CA GLU A 420 -5.26 -21.28 8.34
C GLU A 420 -3.86 -20.95 8.89
N PRO A 421 -3.55 -21.22 10.18
CA PRO A 421 -2.25 -20.85 10.75
C PRO A 421 -1.06 -21.45 9.97
N GLY A 422 -0.18 -20.58 9.48
CA GLY A 422 0.96 -20.97 8.64
C GLY A 422 0.64 -21.25 7.17
N MET A 423 -0.51 -20.80 6.65
CA MET A 423 -0.89 -20.93 5.23
C MET A 423 -1.00 -19.58 4.53
N SER A 424 -0.79 -19.58 3.21
CA SER A 424 -1.21 -18.49 2.32
C SER A 424 -2.74 -18.46 2.29
N GLY A 425 -3.33 -17.27 2.38
CA GLY A 425 -4.78 -17.07 2.38
C GLY A 425 -5.38 -16.86 1.00
N VAL A 426 -4.64 -16.28 0.05
CA VAL A 426 -5.13 -16.14 -1.33
C VAL A 426 -5.28 -17.54 -1.95
N PRO A 427 -6.50 -17.93 -2.40
CA PRO A 427 -6.72 -19.24 -2.96
C PRO A 427 -6.23 -19.35 -4.40
N ILE A 428 -5.84 -20.55 -4.81
CA ILE A 428 -5.58 -20.88 -6.22
C ILE A 428 -6.91 -20.99 -6.96
N GLY A 429 -6.98 -20.35 -8.13
CA GLY A 429 -8.19 -20.10 -8.90
C GLY A 429 -8.24 -18.67 -9.46
N HIS A 430 -9.16 -18.40 -10.39
CA HIS A 430 -9.39 -17.06 -10.94
C HIS A 430 -10.50 -16.33 -10.17
N VAL A 431 -10.13 -15.36 -9.33
CA VAL A 431 -11.07 -14.49 -8.62
C VAL A 431 -11.43 -13.28 -9.49
N VAL A 432 -12.71 -13.11 -9.80
CA VAL A 432 -13.27 -11.95 -10.50
C VAL A 432 -14.21 -11.19 -9.57
N ALA A 433 -13.89 -9.94 -9.27
CA ALA A 433 -14.72 -9.02 -8.50
C ALA A 433 -15.21 -7.85 -9.37
N TYR A 434 -16.46 -7.43 -9.18
CA TYR A 434 -17.03 -6.26 -9.85
C TYR A 434 -17.85 -5.42 -8.87
N LYS A 435 -17.52 -4.13 -8.75
CA LYS A 435 -18.13 -3.16 -7.82
C LYS A 435 -18.21 -3.64 -6.36
N ALA A 436 -17.33 -4.56 -5.97
CA ALA A 436 -17.29 -5.14 -4.64
C ALA A 436 -16.58 -4.19 -3.64
N GLY A 437 -16.29 -4.73 -2.45
CA GLY A 437 -15.63 -4.07 -1.34
C GLY A 437 -15.77 -4.93 -0.08
N HIS A 438 -15.14 -4.55 1.03
CA HIS A 438 -14.96 -5.39 2.23
C HIS A 438 -16.20 -6.15 2.71
N LYS A 439 -17.41 -5.56 2.63
CA LYS A 439 -18.67 -6.25 2.95
C LYS A 439 -18.93 -7.49 2.06
N LEU A 440 -18.72 -7.36 0.76
CA LEU A 440 -18.89 -8.46 -0.18
C LEU A 440 -17.68 -9.40 -0.16
N HIS A 441 -16.47 -8.89 0.12
CA HIS A 441 -15.28 -9.69 0.34
C HIS A 441 -15.46 -10.62 1.56
N ALA A 442 -15.93 -10.09 2.70
CA ALA A 442 -16.22 -10.85 3.92
C ALA A 442 -17.27 -11.96 3.71
N LYS A 443 -18.27 -11.71 2.86
CA LYS A 443 -19.24 -12.75 2.42
C LYS A 443 -18.60 -13.81 1.53
N PHE A 444 -17.73 -13.37 0.62
CA PHE A 444 -17.06 -14.24 -0.33
C PHE A 444 -16.08 -15.19 0.35
N ILE A 445 -15.22 -14.71 1.25
CA ILE A 445 -14.29 -15.57 2.01
C ILE A 445 -15.03 -16.60 2.88
N LYS A 446 -16.21 -16.27 3.42
CA LYS A 446 -17.07 -17.22 4.14
C LYS A 446 -17.68 -18.28 3.21
N ALA A 447 -18.05 -17.90 1.99
CA ALA A 447 -18.49 -18.85 0.97
C ALA A 447 -17.35 -19.78 0.51
N LEU A 448 -16.15 -19.22 0.24
CA LEU A 448 -14.95 -20.00 -0.09
C LEU A 448 -14.51 -20.91 1.06
N ALA A 449 -14.64 -20.46 2.31
CA ALA A 449 -14.31 -21.28 3.47
C ALA A 449 -15.21 -22.52 3.61
N ALA A 450 -16.48 -22.42 3.19
CA ALA A 450 -17.46 -23.50 3.20
C ALA A 450 -17.48 -24.35 1.90
N ALA A 451 -16.76 -23.95 0.85
CA ALA A 451 -16.75 -24.63 -0.44
C ALA A 451 -15.81 -25.85 -0.47
N SER A 452 -16.01 -26.69 -1.49
CA SER A 452 -15.12 -27.81 -1.84
C SER A 452 -13.73 -27.29 -2.18
N LYS A 453 -12.72 -27.83 -1.50
CA LYS A 453 -11.33 -27.35 -1.56
C LYS A 453 -10.34 -28.39 -1.08
N GLU A 454 -9.10 -28.27 -1.51
CA GLU A 454 -7.98 -29.13 -1.13
C GLU A 454 -6.76 -28.28 -0.70
N LYS A 455 -5.90 -28.84 0.15
CA LYS A 455 -4.62 -28.21 0.52
C LYS A 455 -3.55 -28.63 -0.48
N VAL A 456 -2.91 -27.66 -1.09
CA VAL A 456 -1.77 -27.83 -2.00
C VAL A 456 -0.58 -27.01 -1.50
N GLN A 457 0.60 -27.28 -2.05
CA GLN A 457 1.78 -26.46 -1.80
C GLN A 457 1.51 -25.00 -2.23
N ALA A 458 2.07 -24.02 -1.53
CA ALA A 458 1.82 -22.59 -1.79
C ALA A 458 2.57 -22.05 -3.02
N GLU A 459 2.31 -22.63 -4.19
CA GLU A 459 2.80 -22.22 -5.52
C GLU A 459 2.03 -20.99 -6.09
N VAL A 460 1.17 -20.37 -5.27
CA VAL A 460 0.30 -19.21 -5.56
C VAL A 460 1.05 -18.02 -6.19
N TRP A 461 2.37 -17.96 -6.01
CA TRP A 461 3.25 -16.85 -6.37
C TRP A 461 4.39 -17.28 -7.33
N THR A 462 4.37 -18.50 -7.88
CA THR A 462 5.42 -19.02 -8.79
C THR A 462 5.02 -19.03 -10.27
N GLU A 463 5.75 -18.27 -11.10
CA GLU A 463 6.67 -18.93 -12.03
C GLU A 463 8.08 -18.44 -11.72
N GLY A 464 9.08 -19.30 -11.89
CA GLY A 464 10.48 -18.92 -11.72
C GLY A 464 11.02 -18.28 -13.00
N PHE A 465 11.72 -17.15 -12.88
CA PHE A 465 12.70 -16.74 -13.88
C PHE A 465 13.92 -17.70 -13.83
N GLU A 466 13.73 -18.95 -14.27
CA GLU A 466 14.81 -19.92 -14.47
C GLU A 466 15.50 -19.75 -15.83
N SER A 467 16.24 -18.64 -16.01
CA SER A 467 17.47 -18.58 -16.83
C SER A 467 18.22 -17.26 -16.65
#